data_AF-A0A158ILJ4-F1
#
_entry.id   AF-A0A158ILJ4-F1
#
_cell.length_a   1.000
_cell.length_b   1.000
_cell.length_c   1.000
_cell.angle_alpha   90.00
_cell.angle_beta   90.00
_cell.angle_gamma   90.00
#
_symmetry.space_group_name_H-M   'P 1'
#
loop_
_entity.id
_entity.type
_entity.pdbx_description
1 polymer ?
#
loop_
_entity_poly.entity_id
_entity_poly.type
_entity_poly.pdbx_seq_one_letter_code
_entity_poly.pdbx_strand_id
1 'polypeptide(L)'
;MRPSIAKWLVLGVLLSDLNVAKAWDCNSNCDACILRNVFTGGCSQMGHDVSCEAAKAAACNGIPNPFDSVNRCLSDLNACPRATVQSIPGYQIADACIKNIERCPQYIVSSIPSLAIQPIIDSYKAHLFSQANGKWQPLPAWFVNQFSKNYPEISLSQIRYAEGIDTVHGQNITLGYHVFLVGAVSLGTRSGNQLMLHELQHTVQWVQRGGEQPFLSEYILHSAGQIIANRSINVHDSVSFERDAIGKANQMIDNLGWMFLVKNSCEYPINISISYFDNTISDYKTTSFYTVRAGGSIIPVNGDGPLHTTHGSYYYYASAIGRNLEWGGGANARKIVIGDISYFFRAERETGAPEAIVVELTCPR
;
A
#
# COMPACT_ATOMS: atom_id res chain seq x y z
N MET A 1 -36.30 17.88 0.82
CA MET A 1 -35.99 17.14 -0.42
C MET A 1 -36.01 15.65 -0.10
N ARG A 2 -36.96 14.89 -0.67
CA ARG A 2 -37.06 13.43 -0.46
C ARG A 2 -36.06 12.72 -1.38
N PRO A 3 -35.18 11.83 -0.89
CA PRO A 3 -34.31 11.05 -1.77
C PRO A 3 -35.15 10.07 -2.60
N SER A 4 -34.83 9.93 -3.88
CA SER A 4 -35.59 9.10 -4.82
C SER A 4 -35.41 7.60 -4.53
N ILE A 5 -36.51 6.87 -4.70
CA ILE A 5 -36.70 5.43 -4.47
C ILE A 5 -35.68 4.55 -5.24
N ALA A 6 -35.02 5.10 -6.26
CA ALA A 6 -34.03 4.39 -7.07
C ALA A 6 -32.74 3.97 -6.31
N LYS A 7 -32.39 4.63 -5.19
CA LYS A 7 -31.20 4.27 -4.39
C LYS A 7 -31.36 2.98 -3.57
N TRP A 8 -32.59 2.50 -3.36
CA TRP A 8 -32.87 1.40 -2.42
C TRP A 8 -33.03 0.03 -3.09
N LEU A 9 -33.21 -0.02 -4.41
CA LEU A 9 -33.45 -1.27 -5.14
C LEU A 9 -32.18 -2.14 -5.32
N VAL A 10 -30.99 -1.54 -5.24
CA VAL A 10 -29.71 -2.28 -5.40
C VAL A 10 -29.30 -2.99 -4.10
N LEU A 11 -29.73 -2.51 -2.94
CA LEU A 11 -29.37 -3.09 -1.64
C LEU A 11 -30.12 -4.40 -1.34
N GLY A 12 -31.33 -4.57 -1.89
CA GLY A 12 -32.18 -5.75 -1.66
C GLY A 12 -31.74 -7.02 -2.40
N VAL A 13 -30.89 -6.91 -3.43
CA VAL A 13 -30.49 -8.05 -4.28
C VAL A 13 -29.23 -8.77 -3.77
N LEU A 14 -28.45 -8.17 -2.87
CA LEU A 14 -27.17 -8.72 -2.40
C LEU A 14 -27.23 -9.59 -1.13
N LEU A 15 -28.39 -9.71 -0.47
CA LEU A 15 -28.52 -10.29 0.87
C LEU A 15 -29.10 -11.72 0.94
N SER A 16 -29.33 -12.42 -0.19
CA SER A 16 -30.10 -13.68 -0.19
C SER A 16 -29.32 -14.98 0.08
N ASP A 17 -27.99 -15.03 0.04
CA ASP A 17 -27.29 -16.33 -0.05
C ASP A 17 -25.99 -16.43 0.78
N LEU A 18 -26.08 -16.74 2.09
CA LEU A 18 -24.93 -17.24 2.89
C LEU A 18 -25.40 -18.16 4.04
N ASN A 19 -25.02 -19.46 4.00
CA ASN A 19 -25.20 -20.43 5.10
C ASN A 19 -23.96 -21.34 5.20
N VAL A 20 -23.31 -21.44 6.38
CA VAL A 20 -22.25 -22.43 6.68
C VAL A 20 -22.32 -22.86 8.16
N ALA A 21 -22.18 -24.16 8.46
CA ALA A 21 -22.18 -24.72 9.83
C ALA A 21 -21.10 -25.82 10.04
N LYS A 22 -20.54 -25.92 11.27
CA LYS A 22 -19.84 -27.11 11.83
C LYS A 22 -19.75 -27.03 13.38
N ALA A 23 -19.86 -28.17 14.06
CA ALA A 23 -19.96 -28.38 15.53
C ALA A 23 -18.59 -28.46 16.25
N TRP A 24 -18.54 -28.40 17.62
CA TRP A 24 -17.48 -28.88 18.58
C TRP A 24 -17.79 -28.72 20.11
N ASP A 25 -16.90 -29.31 20.95
CA ASP A 25 -16.96 -29.86 22.35
C ASP A 25 -16.95 -28.87 23.57
N CYS A 26 -17.53 -29.27 24.73
CA CYS A 26 -18.02 -28.43 25.86
C CYS A 26 -17.35 -28.67 27.24
N ASN A 27 -16.14 -28.16 27.50
CA ASN A 27 -15.56 -28.22 28.86
C ASN A 27 -14.68 -26.99 29.23
N SER A 28 -15.27 -25.81 29.49
CA SER A 28 -14.53 -24.60 29.90
C SER A 28 -15.35 -23.60 30.76
N ASN A 29 -14.63 -22.79 31.56
CA ASN A 29 -15.13 -21.79 32.54
C ASN A 29 -16.11 -20.73 31.96
N CYS A 30 -16.84 -20.03 32.84
CA CYS A 30 -17.96 -19.11 32.53
C CYS A 30 -17.68 -18.11 31.39
N ASP A 31 -16.52 -17.45 31.39
CA ASP A 31 -16.14 -16.50 30.32
C ASP A 31 -15.98 -17.19 28.96
N ALA A 32 -15.48 -18.42 28.94
CA ALA A 32 -15.38 -19.24 27.74
C ALA A 32 -16.74 -19.78 27.28
N CYS A 33 -17.70 -19.95 28.19
CA CYS A 33 -19.07 -20.38 27.87
C CYS A 33 -19.91 -19.24 27.28
N ILE A 34 -19.73 -18.01 27.79
CA ILE A 34 -20.39 -16.80 27.29
C ILE A 34 -19.82 -16.41 25.93
N LEU A 35 -18.49 -16.35 25.77
CA LEU A 35 -17.88 -16.05 24.48
C LEU A 35 -18.18 -17.13 23.42
N ARG A 36 -18.33 -18.41 23.80
CA ARG A 36 -18.67 -19.49 22.83
C ARG A 36 -20.11 -19.45 22.33
N ASN A 37 -21.08 -19.06 23.16
CA ASN A 37 -22.48 -18.92 22.71
C ASN A 37 -22.69 -17.77 21.72
N VAL A 38 -21.80 -16.77 21.73
CA VAL A 38 -21.85 -15.60 20.85
C VAL A 38 -21.43 -15.92 19.40
N PHE A 39 -20.60 -16.95 19.17
CA PHE A 39 -20.00 -17.17 17.83
C PHE A 39 -20.50 -18.39 17.03
N THR A 40 -21.06 -19.45 17.64
CA THR A 40 -21.29 -20.71 16.90
C THR A 40 -22.67 -21.36 17.00
N GLY A 41 -23.65 -20.76 17.68
CA GLY A 41 -25.05 -21.24 17.65
C GLY A 41 -25.24 -22.71 18.05
N GLY A 42 -25.27 -22.99 19.35
CA GLY A 42 -25.91 -24.19 19.91
C GLY A 42 -25.02 -25.08 20.80
N CYS A 43 -25.25 -25.05 22.12
CA CYS A 43 -25.09 -26.25 22.95
C CYS A 43 -26.30 -27.15 22.68
N SER A 44 -26.21 -28.03 21.68
CA SER A 44 -27.22 -29.06 21.42
C SER A 44 -26.82 -30.38 22.06
N GLN A 45 -26.78 -30.44 23.39
CA GLN A 45 -27.04 -31.68 24.12
C GLN A 45 -27.40 -31.35 25.58
N MET A 46 -28.69 -31.48 25.89
CA MET A 46 -29.21 -31.58 27.24
C MET A 46 -28.60 -32.84 27.87
N GLY A 47 -27.62 -32.66 28.76
CA GLY A 47 -27.05 -33.71 29.60
C GLY A 47 -27.28 -33.36 31.07
N HIS A 48 -27.89 -34.27 31.81
CA HIS A 48 -28.42 -34.12 33.18
C HIS A 48 -27.38 -33.92 34.29
N ASP A 49 -26.52 -32.90 34.21
CA ASP A 49 -25.72 -32.48 35.37
C ASP A 49 -26.37 -31.28 36.06
N VAL A 50 -27.22 -31.60 37.04
CA VAL A 50 -27.95 -30.62 37.86
C VAL A 50 -26.98 -29.69 38.62
N SER A 51 -25.78 -30.18 38.93
CA SER A 51 -24.71 -29.43 39.60
C SER A 51 -24.07 -28.40 38.68
N CYS A 52 -23.91 -28.73 37.39
CA CYS A 52 -23.38 -27.82 36.38
C CYS A 52 -24.39 -26.68 36.06
N GLU A 53 -25.67 -27.02 35.88
CA GLU A 53 -26.75 -26.04 35.65
C GLU A 53 -26.96 -25.13 36.88
N ALA A 54 -26.89 -25.67 38.10
CA ALA A 54 -26.98 -24.87 39.32
C ALA A 54 -25.78 -23.92 39.51
N ALA A 55 -24.56 -24.35 39.17
CA ALA A 55 -23.37 -23.50 39.21
C ALA A 55 -23.42 -22.39 38.14
N LYS A 56 -23.95 -22.68 36.95
CA LYS A 56 -24.21 -21.69 35.88
C LYS A 56 -25.22 -20.64 36.33
N ALA A 57 -26.34 -21.09 36.90
CA ALA A 57 -27.40 -20.21 37.39
C ALA A 57 -26.90 -19.32 38.55
N ALA A 58 -26.12 -19.88 39.49
CA ALA A 58 -25.57 -19.11 40.61
C ALA A 58 -24.48 -18.10 40.18
N ALA A 59 -23.67 -18.43 39.17
CA ALA A 59 -22.62 -17.53 38.67
C ALA A 59 -23.14 -16.43 37.72
N CYS A 60 -24.28 -16.63 37.06
CA CYS A 60 -24.84 -15.68 36.08
C CYS A 60 -26.06 -14.89 36.57
N ASN A 61 -26.64 -15.22 37.74
CA ASN A 61 -27.75 -14.46 38.31
C ASN A 61 -27.27 -13.10 38.82
N GLY A 62 -27.54 -12.04 38.04
CA GLY A 62 -27.24 -10.65 38.37
C GLY A 62 -26.45 -9.89 37.31
N ILE A 63 -25.87 -10.60 36.34
CA ILE A 63 -25.29 -9.99 35.14
C ILE A 63 -26.41 -9.93 34.10
N PRO A 64 -26.80 -8.73 33.61
CA PRO A 64 -27.78 -8.63 32.54
C PRO A 64 -27.38 -9.56 31.40
N ASN A 65 -28.29 -10.43 30.97
CA ASN A 65 -28.02 -11.36 29.88
C ASN A 65 -27.47 -10.55 28.69
N PRO A 66 -26.24 -10.82 28.21
CA PRO A 66 -25.68 -10.07 27.09
C PRO A 66 -26.53 -10.18 25.82
N PHE A 67 -27.37 -11.22 25.70
CA PHE A 67 -28.35 -11.31 24.62
C PHE A 67 -29.53 -10.34 24.75
N ASP A 68 -29.97 -10.03 25.98
CA ASP A 68 -31.03 -9.05 26.21
C ASP A 68 -30.53 -7.62 25.93
N SER A 69 -29.25 -7.35 26.16
CA SER A 69 -28.64 -6.06 25.83
C SER A 69 -28.42 -5.89 24.32
N VAL A 70 -27.98 -6.95 23.61
CA VAL A 70 -27.84 -6.94 22.14
C VAL A 70 -29.19 -6.78 21.44
N ASN A 71 -30.20 -7.57 21.81
CA ASN A 71 -31.53 -7.48 21.18
C ASN A 71 -32.20 -6.13 21.44
N ARG A 72 -32.04 -5.57 22.65
CA ARG A 72 -32.52 -4.22 22.97
C ARG A 72 -31.77 -3.17 22.15
N CYS A 73 -30.45 -3.31 21.99
CA CYS A 73 -29.65 -2.44 21.13
C CYS A 73 -30.06 -2.51 19.66
N LEU A 74 -30.35 -3.69 19.11
CA LEU A 74 -30.84 -3.82 17.74
C LEU A 74 -32.22 -3.19 17.53
N SER A 75 -33.04 -3.06 18.59
CA SER A 75 -34.33 -2.38 18.52
C SER A 75 -34.24 -0.84 18.58
N ASP A 76 -33.15 -0.30 19.15
CA ASP A 76 -32.87 1.13 19.25
C ASP A 76 -31.35 1.38 19.35
N LEU A 77 -30.70 1.52 18.19
CA LEU A 77 -29.25 1.69 18.11
C LEU A 77 -28.79 3.03 18.70
N ASN A 78 -29.66 4.05 18.76
CA ASN A 78 -29.35 5.35 19.38
C ASN A 78 -29.21 5.25 20.91
N ALA A 79 -29.92 4.32 21.54
CA ALA A 79 -29.84 4.09 22.97
C ALA A 79 -28.68 3.15 23.38
N CYS A 80 -27.95 2.60 22.41
CA CYS A 80 -26.95 1.57 22.67
C CYS A 80 -25.57 2.17 23.02
N PRO A 81 -24.89 1.69 24.09
CA PRO A 81 -23.50 2.04 24.35
C PRO A 81 -22.60 1.67 23.17
N ARG A 82 -21.66 2.56 22.81
CA ARG A 82 -20.77 2.37 21.66
C ARG A 82 -19.98 1.06 21.72
N ALA A 83 -19.52 0.66 22.90
CA ALA A 83 -18.81 -0.61 23.10
C ALA A 83 -19.68 -1.82 22.76
N THR A 84 -20.98 -1.77 23.08
CA THR A 84 -21.94 -2.84 22.75
C THR A 84 -22.17 -2.89 21.24
N VAL A 85 -22.38 -1.75 20.59
CA VAL A 85 -22.51 -1.68 19.12
C VAL A 85 -21.28 -2.29 18.42
N GLN A 86 -20.08 -2.01 18.92
CA GLN A 86 -18.82 -2.55 18.37
C GLN A 86 -18.68 -4.07 18.50
N SER A 87 -19.43 -4.71 19.42
CA SER A 87 -19.41 -6.16 19.61
C SER A 87 -20.41 -6.91 18.73
N ILE A 88 -21.37 -6.21 18.12
CA ILE A 88 -22.40 -6.82 17.27
C ILE A 88 -21.84 -7.02 15.86
N PRO A 89 -22.03 -8.18 15.22
CA PRO A 89 -21.66 -8.38 13.83
C PRO A 89 -22.30 -7.31 12.93
N GLY A 90 -21.49 -6.66 12.10
CA GLY A 90 -21.93 -5.49 11.33
C GLY A 90 -23.16 -5.73 10.45
N TYR A 91 -23.33 -6.92 9.88
CA TYR A 91 -24.53 -7.25 9.09
C TYR A 91 -25.83 -7.19 9.92
N GLN A 92 -25.78 -7.52 11.22
CA GLN A 92 -26.95 -7.42 12.11
C GLN A 92 -27.27 -5.97 12.44
N ILE A 93 -26.23 -5.13 12.64
CA ILE A 93 -26.39 -3.69 12.83
C ILE A 93 -27.01 -3.07 11.57
N ALA A 94 -26.52 -3.44 10.39
CA ALA A 94 -27.05 -2.98 9.11
C ALA A 94 -28.52 -3.39 8.93
N ASP A 95 -28.88 -4.66 9.15
CA ASP A 95 -30.26 -5.16 9.03
C ASP A 95 -31.22 -4.46 10.01
N ALA A 96 -30.84 -4.36 11.28
CA ALA A 96 -31.61 -3.63 12.28
C ALA A 96 -31.79 -2.16 11.90
N CYS A 97 -30.72 -1.54 11.38
CA CYS A 97 -30.75 -0.16 10.99
C CYS A 97 -31.62 0.09 9.76
N ILE A 98 -31.56 -0.78 8.74
CA ILE A 98 -32.40 -0.69 7.54
C ILE A 98 -33.88 -0.79 7.91
N LYS A 99 -34.23 -1.64 8.88
CA LYS A 99 -35.61 -1.80 9.37
C LYS A 99 -36.16 -0.56 10.09
N ASN A 100 -35.31 0.24 10.72
CA ASN A 100 -35.70 1.45 11.47
C ASN A 100 -34.69 2.60 11.32
N ILE A 101 -34.47 3.07 10.08
CA ILE A 101 -33.39 4.01 9.76
C ILE A 101 -33.42 5.32 10.57
N GLU A 102 -34.62 5.79 10.95
CA GLU A 102 -34.81 7.01 11.76
C GLU A 102 -34.24 6.88 13.18
N ARG A 103 -34.04 5.65 13.66
CA ARG A 103 -33.51 5.33 15.00
C ARG A 103 -32.04 4.95 14.97
N CYS A 104 -31.40 5.05 13.81
CA CYS A 104 -29.98 4.80 13.72
C CYS A 104 -29.17 6.06 13.98
N PRO A 105 -28.08 5.94 14.74
CA PRO A 105 -27.08 6.97 14.75
C PRO A 105 -26.57 7.24 13.34
N GLN A 106 -26.37 8.51 12.99
CA GLN A 106 -25.93 8.91 11.66
C GLN A 106 -24.64 8.20 11.24
N TYR A 107 -23.73 7.91 12.18
CA TYR A 107 -22.48 7.20 11.92
C TYR A 107 -22.70 5.73 11.49
N ILE A 108 -23.78 5.08 11.97
CA ILE A 108 -24.16 3.72 11.56
C ILE A 108 -24.81 3.77 10.18
N VAL A 109 -25.69 4.75 9.93
CA VAL A 109 -26.32 4.91 8.61
C VAL A 109 -25.26 5.09 7.53
N SER A 110 -24.20 5.86 7.81
CA SER A 110 -23.09 6.03 6.87
C SER A 110 -22.24 4.77 6.66
N SER A 111 -22.27 3.79 7.56
CA SER A 111 -21.53 2.53 7.42
C SER A 111 -22.34 1.38 6.84
N ILE A 112 -23.67 1.50 6.68
CA ILE A 112 -24.49 0.44 6.06
C ILE A 112 -23.94 0.00 4.69
N PRO A 113 -23.56 0.92 3.77
CA PRO A 113 -23.05 0.50 2.47
C PRO A 113 -21.78 -0.35 2.57
N SER A 114 -20.85 -0.01 3.47
CA SER A 114 -19.63 -0.80 3.66
C SER A 114 -19.91 -2.15 4.31
N LEU A 115 -20.82 -2.19 5.30
CA LEU A 115 -21.25 -3.44 5.95
C LEU A 115 -21.93 -4.40 4.98
N ALA A 116 -22.77 -3.91 4.07
CA ALA A 116 -23.47 -4.74 3.10
C ALA A 116 -22.52 -5.41 2.10
N ILE A 117 -21.41 -4.76 1.76
CA ILE A 117 -20.43 -5.31 0.82
C ILE A 117 -19.22 -5.95 1.50
N GLN A 118 -19.16 -5.92 2.84
CA GLN A 118 -18.04 -6.47 3.59
C GLN A 118 -17.71 -7.93 3.24
N PRO A 119 -18.69 -8.85 3.06
CA PRO A 119 -18.38 -10.21 2.64
C PRO A 119 -17.68 -10.30 1.27
N ILE A 120 -18.04 -9.41 0.34
CA ILE A 120 -17.42 -9.32 -0.98
C ILE A 120 -15.98 -8.81 -0.84
N ILE A 121 -15.78 -7.77 0.00
CA ILE A 121 -14.45 -7.24 0.31
C ILE A 121 -13.58 -8.32 0.95
N ASP A 122 -14.09 -9.04 1.95
CA ASP A 122 -13.34 -10.08 2.66
C ASP A 122 -12.97 -11.22 1.71
N SER A 123 -13.88 -11.63 0.84
CA SER A 123 -13.60 -12.61 -0.23
C SER A 123 -12.52 -12.09 -1.19
N TYR A 124 -12.58 -10.82 -1.57
CA TYR A 124 -11.61 -10.20 -2.47
C TYR A 124 -10.22 -10.09 -1.81
N LYS A 125 -10.16 -9.70 -0.55
CA LYS A 125 -8.94 -9.70 0.25
C LYS A 125 -8.34 -11.10 0.32
N ALA A 126 -9.16 -12.10 0.68
CA ALA A 126 -8.70 -13.48 0.77
C ALA A 126 -8.09 -13.96 -0.57
N HIS A 127 -8.71 -13.61 -1.70
CA HIS A 127 -8.18 -13.85 -3.04
C HIS A 127 -6.80 -13.21 -3.23
N LEU A 128 -6.64 -11.91 -2.97
CA LEU A 128 -5.35 -11.21 -3.11
C LEU A 128 -4.25 -11.80 -2.20
N PHE A 129 -4.56 -12.01 -0.92
CA PHE A 129 -3.60 -12.56 0.05
C PHE A 129 -3.20 -14.00 -0.27
N SER A 130 -4.11 -14.81 -0.83
CA SER A 130 -3.79 -16.17 -1.27
C SER A 130 -2.79 -16.18 -2.41
N GLN A 131 -2.91 -15.26 -3.37
CA GLN A 131 -1.98 -15.12 -4.50
C GLN A 131 -0.61 -14.58 -4.08
N ALA A 132 -0.58 -13.71 -3.07
CA ALA A 132 0.64 -13.11 -2.55
C ALA A 132 1.42 -14.02 -1.60
N ASN A 133 0.79 -15.12 -1.13
CA ASN A 133 1.45 -16.07 -0.24
C ASN A 133 2.70 -16.66 -0.90
N GLY A 134 3.85 -16.53 -0.21
CA GLY A 134 5.16 -16.93 -0.75
C GLY A 134 5.81 -15.91 -1.72
N LYS A 135 5.16 -14.78 -2.03
CA LYS A 135 5.68 -13.71 -2.91
C LYS A 135 6.03 -12.41 -2.19
N TRP A 136 5.78 -12.32 -0.88
CA TRP A 136 6.01 -11.10 -0.11
C TRP A 136 7.48 -10.71 -0.08
N GLN A 137 7.76 -9.48 -0.49
CA GLN A 137 9.07 -8.84 -0.45
C GLN A 137 9.02 -7.65 0.52
N PRO A 138 10.04 -7.45 1.38
CA PRO A 138 10.19 -6.20 2.12
C PRO A 138 10.68 -5.10 1.17
N LEU A 139 10.43 -3.84 1.53
CA LEU A 139 11.10 -2.73 0.86
C LEU A 139 12.63 -2.84 1.05
N PRO A 140 13.43 -2.56 0.00
CA PRO A 140 14.89 -2.51 0.13
C PRO A 140 15.33 -1.51 1.20
N ALA A 141 16.39 -1.84 1.95
CA ALA A 141 16.89 -1.00 3.04
C ALA A 141 17.22 0.43 2.57
N TRP A 142 17.81 0.58 1.38
CA TRP A 142 18.10 1.88 0.80
C TRP A 142 16.83 2.72 0.55
N PHE A 143 15.74 2.08 0.11
CA PHE A 143 14.47 2.75 -0.15
C PHE A 143 13.85 3.23 1.17
N VAL A 144 13.86 2.37 2.18
CA VAL A 144 13.42 2.72 3.55
C VAL A 144 14.22 3.90 4.07
N ASN A 145 15.55 3.85 4.01
CA ASN A 145 16.43 4.92 4.49
C ASN A 145 16.20 6.24 3.75
N GLN A 146 15.96 6.17 2.45
CA GLN A 146 15.75 7.34 1.59
C GLN A 146 14.43 8.05 1.90
N PHE A 147 13.33 7.31 2.08
CA PHE A 147 11.99 7.90 2.11
C PHE A 147 11.32 7.92 3.48
N SER A 148 11.83 7.23 4.50
CA SER A 148 11.13 7.14 5.80
C SER A 148 10.82 8.50 6.44
N LYS A 149 11.70 9.50 6.26
CA LYS A 149 11.48 10.86 6.78
C LYS A 149 10.28 11.57 6.14
N ASN A 150 9.88 11.16 4.93
CA ASN A 150 8.79 11.77 4.17
C ASN A 150 7.41 11.15 4.46
N TYR A 151 7.38 10.03 5.19
CA TYR A 151 6.20 9.24 5.55
C TYR A 151 6.15 8.99 7.07
N PRO A 152 6.11 10.03 7.92
CA PRO A 152 6.18 9.88 9.39
C PRO A 152 4.98 9.13 9.98
N GLU A 153 3.85 9.04 9.27
CA GLU A 153 2.64 8.36 9.72
C GLU A 153 2.74 6.84 9.68
N ILE A 154 3.68 6.29 8.90
CA ILE A 154 3.81 4.86 8.64
C ILE A 154 5.25 4.40 8.83
N SER A 155 5.43 3.15 9.28
CA SER A 155 6.75 2.55 9.32
C SER A 155 7.03 1.82 8.01
N LEU A 156 7.95 2.34 7.18
CA LEU A 156 8.29 1.71 5.90
C LEU A 156 8.88 0.29 6.06
N SER A 157 9.45 -0.05 7.22
CA SER A 157 9.95 -1.40 7.49
C SER A 157 8.84 -2.45 7.67
N GLN A 158 7.60 -2.01 7.94
CA GLN A 158 6.42 -2.86 8.03
C GLN A 158 5.80 -3.13 6.66
N ILE A 159 6.12 -2.32 5.65
CA ILE A 159 5.58 -2.48 4.31
C ILE A 159 6.08 -3.78 3.69
N ARG A 160 5.15 -4.49 3.06
CA ARG A 160 5.42 -5.67 2.22
C ARG A 160 4.74 -5.47 0.88
N TYR A 161 5.38 -5.87 -0.20
CA TYR A 161 4.78 -5.88 -1.52
C TYR A 161 4.88 -7.26 -2.17
N ALA A 162 3.95 -7.57 -3.06
CA ALA A 162 3.96 -8.79 -3.86
C ALA A 162 3.66 -8.45 -5.33
N GLU A 163 4.37 -9.07 -6.25
CA GLU A 163 4.29 -8.81 -7.69
C GLU A 163 3.54 -9.94 -8.41
N GLY A 164 3.02 -9.64 -9.61
CA GLY A 164 2.27 -10.62 -10.42
C GLY A 164 0.99 -11.08 -9.72
N ILE A 165 0.22 -10.13 -9.19
CA ILE A 165 -1.06 -10.35 -8.54
C ILE A 165 -2.19 -10.00 -9.52
N ASP A 166 -3.10 -10.94 -9.75
CA ASP A 166 -4.33 -10.66 -10.49
C ASP A 166 -5.34 -9.96 -9.58
N THR A 167 -5.45 -8.65 -9.75
CA THR A 167 -6.41 -7.79 -9.06
C THR A 167 -7.78 -7.76 -9.73
N VAL A 168 -8.04 -8.57 -10.76
CA VAL A 168 -9.28 -8.59 -11.55
C VAL A 168 -9.53 -7.31 -12.38
N HIS A 169 -9.20 -6.12 -11.85
CA HIS A 169 -9.32 -4.84 -12.54
C HIS A 169 -8.00 -4.35 -13.16
N GLY A 170 -6.90 -5.06 -12.95
CA GLY A 170 -5.63 -4.79 -13.63
C GLY A 170 -4.86 -3.55 -13.13
N GLN A 171 -5.22 -3.01 -11.96
CA GLN A 171 -4.47 -1.96 -11.29
C GLN A 171 -3.89 -2.46 -9.96
N ASN A 172 -2.86 -1.78 -9.47
CA ASN A 172 -2.25 -2.12 -8.19
C ASN A 172 -3.19 -1.78 -7.03
N ILE A 173 -3.02 -2.44 -5.89
CA ILE A 173 -3.83 -2.18 -4.70
C ILE A 173 -2.93 -2.09 -3.48
N THR A 174 -3.26 -1.15 -2.60
CA THR A 174 -2.72 -1.09 -1.25
C THR A 174 -3.80 -1.37 -0.20
N LEU A 175 -3.57 -2.34 0.68
CA LEU A 175 -4.42 -2.66 1.83
C LEU A 175 -3.61 -2.63 3.13
N GLY A 176 -3.75 -1.53 3.88
CA GLY A 176 -2.91 -1.29 5.05
C GLY A 176 -1.44 -1.29 4.66
N TYR A 177 -0.63 -2.13 5.27
CA TYR A 177 0.82 -2.23 5.00
C TYR A 177 1.19 -3.21 3.87
N HIS A 178 0.21 -3.69 3.10
CA HIS A 178 0.40 -4.68 2.04
C HIS A 178 0.10 -4.07 0.68
N VAL A 179 1.07 -4.15 -0.24
CA VAL A 179 0.97 -3.64 -1.61
C VAL A 179 0.92 -4.81 -2.59
N PHE A 180 -0.10 -4.85 -3.43
CA PHE A 180 -0.34 -5.87 -4.44
C PHE A 180 -0.10 -5.26 -5.82
N LEU A 181 0.93 -5.73 -6.51
CA LEU A 181 1.37 -5.20 -7.80
C LEU A 181 0.99 -6.17 -8.92
N VAL A 182 0.40 -5.64 -9.98
CA VAL A 182 -0.05 -6.45 -11.13
C VAL A 182 1.15 -6.94 -11.95
N GLY A 183 2.18 -6.11 -12.08
CA GLY A 183 3.43 -6.44 -12.77
C GLY A 183 4.63 -6.45 -11.84
N ALA A 184 5.79 -6.80 -12.39
CA ALA A 184 7.07 -6.61 -11.72
C ALA A 184 7.38 -5.10 -11.59
N VAL A 185 7.98 -4.70 -10.47
CA VAL A 185 8.43 -3.33 -10.22
C VAL A 185 9.94 -3.31 -10.03
N SER A 186 10.61 -2.40 -10.74
CA SER A 186 12.01 -2.13 -10.49
C SER A 186 12.14 -0.88 -9.63
N LEU A 187 12.28 -1.04 -8.32
CA LEU A 187 12.53 0.08 -7.40
C LEU A 187 13.87 0.79 -7.69
N GLY A 188 14.74 0.20 -8.52
CA GLY A 188 15.92 0.91 -9.03
C GLY A 188 15.57 2.03 -10.02
N THR A 189 14.39 2.02 -10.64
CA THR A 189 13.99 2.96 -11.69
C THR A 189 13.14 4.12 -11.16
N ARG A 190 13.12 5.25 -11.86
CA ARG A 190 12.27 6.39 -11.48
C ARG A 190 10.78 6.02 -11.49
N SER A 191 10.32 5.29 -12.51
CA SER A 191 8.93 4.86 -12.64
C SER A 191 8.53 3.87 -11.55
N GLY A 192 9.38 2.88 -11.25
CA GLY A 192 9.14 1.94 -10.16
C GLY A 192 9.13 2.62 -8.78
N ASN A 193 10.03 3.57 -8.54
CA ASN A 193 9.99 4.39 -7.34
C ASN A 193 8.70 5.22 -7.24
N GLN A 194 8.28 5.87 -8.35
CA GLN A 194 7.08 6.70 -8.38
C GLN A 194 5.83 5.88 -8.05
N LEU A 195 5.71 4.70 -8.65
CA LEU A 195 4.63 3.77 -8.39
C LEU A 195 4.63 3.33 -6.93
N MET A 196 5.77 2.91 -6.37
CA MET A 196 5.81 2.50 -4.96
C MET A 196 5.48 3.66 -4.00
N LEU A 197 5.98 4.87 -4.27
CA LEU A 197 5.68 6.05 -3.45
C LEU A 197 4.19 6.44 -3.51
N HIS A 198 3.53 6.20 -4.65
CA HIS A 198 2.09 6.36 -4.81
C HIS A 198 1.33 5.37 -3.91
N GLU A 199 1.69 4.09 -3.97
CA GLU A 199 1.11 3.05 -3.10
C GLU A 199 1.34 3.32 -1.60
N LEU A 200 2.52 3.82 -1.23
CA LEU A 200 2.80 4.23 0.15
C LEU A 200 1.90 5.37 0.63
N GLN A 201 1.51 6.29 -0.26
CA GLN A 201 0.57 7.35 0.11
C GLN A 201 -0.83 6.80 0.40
N HIS A 202 -1.26 5.73 -0.26
CA HIS A 202 -2.47 5.01 0.13
C HIS A 202 -2.35 4.37 1.52
N THR A 203 -1.17 3.86 1.89
CA THR A 203 -0.94 3.36 3.26
C THR A 203 -1.05 4.48 4.30
N VAL A 204 -0.53 5.67 4.02
CA VAL A 204 -0.70 6.86 4.89
C VAL A 204 -2.17 7.23 5.02
N GLN A 205 -2.89 7.31 3.90
CA GLN A 205 -4.33 7.63 3.88
C GLN A 205 -5.15 6.61 4.70
N TRP A 206 -4.76 5.34 4.67
CA TRP A 206 -5.36 4.27 5.48
C TRP A 206 -5.13 4.49 6.98
N VAL A 207 -3.89 4.77 7.41
CA VAL A 207 -3.58 5.04 8.84
C VAL A 207 -4.30 6.30 9.32
N GLN A 208 -4.23 7.39 8.57
CA GLN A 208 -4.82 8.69 8.96
C GLN A 208 -6.34 8.61 9.16
N ARG A 209 -7.03 7.69 8.48
CA ARG A 209 -8.48 7.48 8.62
C ARG A 209 -8.86 6.56 9.77
N GLY A 210 -7.89 5.99 10.49
CA GLY A 210 -8.14 5.06 11.57
C GLY A 210 -8.30 3.61 11.09
N GLY A 211 -7.69 3.27 9.96
CA GLY A 211 -7.58 1.90 9.46
C GLY A 211 -8.61 1.53 8.41
N GLU A 212 -8.85 0.23 8.28
CA GLU A 212 -9.53 -0.35 7.14
C GLU A 212 -10.99 0.08 7.00
N GLN A 213 -11.79 -0.06 8.07
CA GLN A 213 -13.23 0.20 8.00
C GLN A 213 -13.56 1.65 7.61
N PRO A 214 -12.97 2.69 8.25
CA PRO A 214 -13.19 4.08 7.84
C PRO A 214 -12.68 4.36 6.43
N PHE A 215 -11.50 3.85 6.08
CA PHE A 215 -10.91 4.02 4.75
C PHE A 215 -11.82 3.46 3.67
N LEU A 216 -12.22 2.19 3.77
CA LEU A 216 -13.10 1.54 2.82
C LEU A 216 -14.46 2.20 2.74
N SER A 217 -15.05 2.61 3.87
CA SER A 217 -16.36 3.27 3.87
C SER A 217 -16.36 4.57 3.07
N GLU A 218 -15.33 5.41 3.26
CA GLU A 218 -15.14 6.64 2.47
C GLU A 218 -14.89 6.27 1.00
N TYR A 219 -14.03 5.29 0.75
CA TYR A 219 -13.66 4.83 -0.59
C TYR A 219 -14.87 4.34 -1.39
N ILE A 220 -15.67 3.45 -0.80
CA ILE A 220 -16.90 2.90 -1.39
C ILE A 220 -17.90 4.01 -1.64
N LEU A 221 -18.05 4.98 -0.74
CA LEU A 221 -18.97 6.09 -0.93
C LEU A 221 -18.58 6.94 -2.15
N HIS A 222 -17.28 7.14 -2.36
CA HIS A 222 -16.76 7.85 -3.54
C HIS A 222 -16.84 7.02 -4.82
N SER A 223 -16.58 5.71 -4.76
CA SER A 223 -16.62 4.81 -5.92
C SER A 223 -18.04 4.38 -6.29
N ALA A 224 -19.00 4.30 -5.36
CA ALA A 224 -20.37 3.83 -5.60
C ALA A 224 -21.12 4.66 -6.65
N GLY A 225 -20.82 5.96 -6.76
CA GLY A 225 -21.33 6.79 -7.85
C GLY A 225 -20.90 6.30 -9.24
N GLN A 226 -19.71 5.68 -9.35
CA GLN A 226 -19.12 5.20 -10.60
C GLN A 226 -19.36 3.69 -10.82
N ILE A 227 -19.44 2.88 -9.76
CA ILE A 227 -19.79 1.45 -9.82
C ILE A 227 -21.16 1.25 -10.47
N ILE A 228 -22.14 2.12 -10.13
CA ILE A 228 -23.48 2.08 -10.73
C ILE A 228 -23.43 2.34 -12.25
N ALA A 229 -22.48 3.16 -12.71
CA ALA A 229 -22.32 3.49 -14.12
C ALA A 229 -21.54 2.41 -14.90
N ASN A 230 -20.49 1.85 -14.30
CA ASN A 230 -19.51 1.02 -15.03
C ASN A 230 -19.59 -0.47 -14.71
N ARG A 231 -20.41 -0.90 -13.74
CA ARG A 231 -20.53 -2.30 -13.24
C ARG A 231 -19.21 -2.94 -12.78
N SER A 232 -18.15 -2.15 -12.62
CA SER A 232 -16.87 -2.56 -12.04
C SER A 232 -16.48 -1.59 -10.93
N ILE A 233 -15.84 -2.12 -9.88
CA ILE A 233 -15.19 -1.28 -8.87
C ILE A 233 -13.78 -0.98 -9.37
N ASN A 234 -13.58 0.18 -9.98
CA ASN A 234 -12.24 0.71 -10.18
C ASN A 234 -11.93 1.59 -8.96
N VAL A 235 -10.94 1.14 -8.21
CA VAL A 235 -10.56 1.74 -6.94
C VAL A 235 -10.00 3.15 -7.23
N HIS A 236 -9.18 3.30 -8.28
CA HIS A 236 -8.58 4.58 -8.68
C HIS A 236 -9.54 5.62 -9.30
N ASP A 237 -10.86 5.43 -9.21
CA ASP A 237 -11.85 6.40 -9.65
C ASP A 237 -12.10 7.50 -8.61
N SER A 238 -11.61 7.35 -7.37
CA SER A 238 -11.64 8.41 -6.36
C SER A 238 -10.61 9.49 -6.67
N VAL A 239 -11.03 10.45 -7.51
CA VAL A 239 -10.19 11.51 -8.06
C VAL A 239 -9.38 12.25 -7.00
N SER A 240 -9.86 12.41 -5.77
CA SER A 240 -9.10 13.10 -4.72
C SER A 240 -7.98 12.24 -4.13
N PHE A 241 -8.26 10.97 -3.78
CA PHE A 241 -7.22 10.11 -3.18
C PHE A 241 -6.09 9.83 -4.15
N GLU A 242 -6.44 9.56 -5.39
CA GLU A 242 -5.47 9.33 -6.47
C GLU A 242 -4.66 10.58 -6.76
N ARG A 243 -5.29 11.75 -6.81
CA ARG A 243 -4.58 13.00 -7.05
C ARG A 243 -3.59 13.30 -5.94
N ASP A 244 -3.96 13.08 -4.68
CA ASP A 244 -3.07 13.27 -3.54
C ASP A 244 -1.90 12.28 -3.57
N ALA A 245 -2.17 11.01 -3.90
CA ALA A 245 -1.15 9.97 -4.06
C ALA A 245 -0.17 10.30 -5.19
N ILE A 246 -0.67 10.66 -6.38
CA ILE A 246 0.13 11.10 -7.53
C ILE A 246 0.93 12.36 -7.17
N GLY A 247 0.30 13.36 -6.55
CA GLY A 247 0.95 14.61 -6.17
C GLY A 247 2.12 14.39 -5.22
N LYS A 248 1.91 13.57 -4.18
CA LYS A 248 2.96 13.21 -3.22
C LYS A 248 4.08 12.41 -3.89
N ALA A 249 3.76 11.38 -4.68
CA ALA A 249 4.74 10.59 -5.41
C ALA A 249 5.59 11.46 -6.35
N ASN A 250 4.96 12.34 -7.14
CA ASN A 250 5.67 13.26 -8.03
C ASN A 250 6.61 14.18 -7.26
N GLN A 251 6.13 14.78 -6.16
CA GLN A 251 6.97 15.63 -5.30
C GLN A 251 8.20 14.88 -4.79
N MET A 252 8.02 13.65 -4.30
CA MET A 252 9.14 12.85 -3.77
C MET A 252 10.12 12.46 -4.87
N ILE A 253 9.61 12.13 -6.05
CA ILE A 253 10.41 11.73 -7.22
C ILE A 253 11.17 12.92 -7.83
N ASP A 254 10.58 14.10 -7.85
CA ASP A 254 11.27 15.32 -8.27
C ASP A 254 12.39 15.69 -7.30
N ASN A 255 12.18 15.49 -6.00
CA ASN A 255 13.21 15.68 -4.98
C ASN A 255 14.31 14.61 -5.02
N LEU A 256 13.99 13.37 -5.42
CA LEU A 256 14.98 12.32 -5.63
C LEU A 256 15.86 12.63 -6.85
N GLY A 257 15.24 13.15 -7.91
CA GLY A 257 15.89 13.43 -9.18
C GLY A 257 16.04 12.20 -10.08
N TRP A 258 17.07 12.21 -10.93
CA TRP A 258 17.32 11.17 -11.92
C TRP A 258 18.45 10.25 -11.49
N MET A 259 18.29 8.96 -11.76
CA MET A 259 19.34 7.98 -11.59
C MET A 259 20.34 8.03 -12.74
N PHE A 260 21.53 7.49 -12.53
CA PHE A 260 22.54 7.32 -13.56
C PHE A 260 22.52 5.90 -14.14
N LEU A 261 22.61 5.79 -15.47
CA LEU A 261 22.87 4.54 -16.16
C LEU A 261 24.12 4.70 -17.03
N VAL A 262 25.17 3.95 -16.76
CA VAL A 262 26.39 3.98 -17.55
C VAL A 262 26.42 2.74 -18.43
N LYS A 263 26.53 2.93 -19.74
CA LYS A 263 26.70 1.87 -20.75
C LYS A 263 28.10 1.96 -21.33
N ASN A 264 28.76 0.82 -21.47
CA ASN A 264 30.06 0.70 -22.10
C ASN A 264 29.91 -0.05 -23.42
N SER A 265 29.94 0.69 -24.53
CA SER A 265 29.86 0.16 -25.90
C SER A 265 31.24 -0.23 -26.45
N CYS A 266 32.29 -0.22 -25.62
CA CYS A 266 33.64 -0.67 -25.98
C CYS A 266 33.86 -2.18 -25.84
N GLU A 267 34.87 -2.67 -26.55
CA GLU A 267 35.36 -4.05 -26.48
C GLU A 267 36.27 -4.33 -25.26
N TYR A 268 36.50 -3.32 -24.42
CA TYR A 268 37.33 -3.44 -23.23
C TYR A 268 36.66 -2.77 -22.01
N PRO A 269 37.00 -3.19 -20.79
CA PRO A 269 36.44 -2.60 -19.58
C PRO A 269 36.91 -1.16 -19.37
N ILE A 270 36.01 -0.33 -18.85
CA ILE A 270 36.24 1.09 -18.56
C ILE A 270 36.06 1.34 -17.06
N ASN A 271 36.98 2.09 -16.46
CA ASN A 271 36.80 2.70 -15.15
C ASN A 271 36.14 4.06 -15.33
N ILE A 272 35.06 4.32 -14.59
CA ILE A 272 34.36 5.61 -14.59
C ILE A 272 34.28 6.17 -13.18
N SER A 273 34.60 7.44 -13.00
CA SER A 273 34.29 8.22 -11.80
C SER A 273 33.22 9.25 -12.14
N ILE A 274 32.27 9.44 -11.23
CA ILE A 274 31.13 10.34 -11.42
C ILE A 274 31.18 11.43 -10.35
N SER A 275 31.15 12.68 -10.79
CA SER A 275 30.94 13.87 -9.97
C SER A 275 29.52 14.39 -10.17
N TYR A 276 28.74 14.38 -9.10
CA TYR A 276 27.32 14.76 -9.11
C TYR A 276 27.08 15.84 -8.06
N PHE A 277 26.09 16.70 -8.29
CA PHE A 277 25.71 17.70 -7.30
C PHE A 277 24.91 17.03 -6.17
N ASP A 278 25.43 17.11 -4.95
CA ASP A 278 24.80 16.62 -3.74
C ASP A 278 24.10 17.78 -3.04
N ASN A 279 22.77 17.79 -3.07
CA ASN A 279 21.95 18.85 -2.47
C ASN A 279 22.17 18.98 -0.96
N THR A 280 22.57 17.90 -0.28
CA THR A 280 22.76 17.89 1.17
C THR A 280 23.90 18.82 1.59
N ILE A 281 24.96 18.85 0.79
CA ILE A 281 26.13 19.69 1.00
C ILE A 281 26.16 20.91 0.07
N SER A 282 25.21 20.99 -0.87
CA SER A 282 25.14 22.05 -1.89
C SER A 282 26.43 22.20 -2.71
N ASP A 283 27.09 21.07 -2.99
CA ASP A 283 28.36 21.01 -3.72
C ASP A 283 28.48 19.73 -4.55
N TYR A 284 29.47 19.69 -5.44
CA TYR A 284 29.79 18.51 -6.25
C TYR A 284 30.56 17.48 -5.44
N LYS A 285 30.04 16.26 -5.40
CA LYS A 285 30.67 15.11 -4.77
C LYS A 285 31.15 14.13 -5.84
N THR A 286 32.42 13.76 -5.77
CA THR A 286 33.03 12.76 -6.65
C THR A 286 32.99 11.38 -6.01
N THR A 287 32.48 10.41 -6.76
CA THR A 287 32.46 8.99 -6.39
C THR A 287 33.79 8.31 -6.69
N SER A 288 34.01 7.15 -6.06
CA SER A 288 35.10 6.25 -6.44
C SER A 288 34.90 5.73 -7.88
N PHE A 289 35.89 5.00 -8.38
CA PHE A 289 35.82 4.38 -9.69
C PHE A 289 34.87 3.18 -9.69
N TYR A 290 33.99 3.13 -10.67
CA TYR A 290 33.23 1.94 -11.04
C TYR A 290 33.84 1.30 -12.28
N THR A 291 33.92 -0.02 -12.31
CA THR A 291 34.34 -0.76 -13.50
C THR A 291 33.12 -1.22 -14.29
N VAL A 292 33.02 -0.75 -15.54
CA VAL A 292 32.00 -1.18 -16.51
C VAL A 292 32.63 -2.17 -17.48
N ARG A 293 32.14 -3.41 -17.49
CA ARG A 293 32.63 -4.45 -18.41
C ARG A 293 32.40 -4.05 -19.88
N ALA A 294 33.19 -4.63 -20.78
CA ALA A 294 32.99 -4.48 -22.22
C ALA A 294 31.56 -4.90 -22.62
N GLY A 295 30.88 -4.07 -23.40
CA GLY A 295 29.46 -4.27 -23.77
C GLY A 295 28.46 -4.22 -22.60
N GLY A 296 28.91 -3.87 -21.39
CA GLY A 296 28.12 -3.93 -20.17
C GLY A 296 27.46 -2.61 -19.80
N SER A 297 26.61 -2.65 -18.77
CA SER A 297 26.05 -1.46 -18.13
C SER A 297 26.08 -1.56 -16.62
N ILE A 298 26.14 -0.42 -15.94
CA ILE A 298 26.03 -0.33 -14.49
C ILE A 298 25.08 0.80 -14.08
N ILE A 299 24.46 0.64 -12.91
CA ILE A 299 23.83 1.73 -12.16
C ILE A 299 24.80 2.06 -11.02
N PRO A 300 25.47 3.22 -11.05
CA PRO A 300 26.35 3.66 -9.97
C PRO A 300 25.59 3.71 -8.63
N VAL A 301 26.26 3.38 -7.53
CA VAL A 301 25.68 3.34 -6.18
C VAL A 301 26.48 4.20 -5.21
N ASN A 302 25.80 4.90 -4.30
CA ASN A 302 26.44 5.65 -3.22
C ASN A 302 25.92 5.13 -1.88
N GLY A 303 26.76 4.38 -1.16
CA GLY A 303 26.32 3.59 -0.01
C GLY A 303 25.46 2.41 -0.47
N ASP A 304 24.28 2.26 0.11
CA ASP A 304 23.41 1.11 -0.13
C ASP A 304 22.44 1.28 -1.31
N GLY A 305 22.41 2.47 -1.93
CA GLY A 305 21.40 2.83 -2.94
C GLY A 305 21.97 3.33 -4.26
N PRO A 306 21.16 3.33 -5.33
CA PRO A 306 21.51 3.97 -6.60
C PRO A 306 21.88 5.44 -6.41
N LEU A 307 22.80 5.90 -7.23
CA LEU A 307 23.18 7.30 -7.27
C LEU A 307 22.11 8.10 -8.02
N HIS A 308 21.67 9.22 -7.43
CA HIS A 308 20.70 10.14 -8.03
C HIS A 308 21.20 11.58 -8.01
N THR A 309 20.63 12.41 -8.90
CA THR A 309 20.84 13.86 -8.87
C THR A 309 19.57 14.61 -9.28
N THR A 310 19.25 15.70 -8.59
CA THR A 310 18.19 16.64 -9.00
C THR A 310 18.68 17.67 -10.00
N HIS A 311 20.00 17.80 -10.16
CA HIS A 311 20.56 18.62 -11.22
C HIS A 311 20.57 17.74 -12.46
N GLY A 312 19.80 18.11 -13.49
CA GLY A 312 19.76 17.39 -14.76
C GLY A 312 21.09 17.35 -15.53
N SER A 313 22.21 17.67 -14.87
CA SER A 313 23.57 17.56 -15.34
C SER A 313 24.53 17.05 -14.27
N TYR A 314 25.54 16.31 -14.70
CA TYR A 314 26.62 15.76 -13.88
C TYR A 314 27.88 15.70 -14.72
N TYR A 315 29.00 15.43 -14.05
CA TYR A 315 30.26 15.25 -14.73
C TYR A 315 30.83 13.86 -14.50
N TYR A 316 31.51 13.29 -15.49
CA TYR A 316 32.20 12.00 -15.33
C TYR A 316 33.63 12.05 -15.87
N TYR A 317 34.51 11.23 -15.33
CA TYR A 317 35.82 10.91 -15.91
C TYR A 317 35.82 9.42 -16.23
N ALA A 318 36.33 9.01 -17.40
CA ALA A 318 36.45 7.59 -17.71
C ALA A 318 37.80 7.26 -18.37
N SER A 319 38.34 6.07 -18.05
CA SER A 319 39.59 5.57 -18.60
C SER A 319 39.53 4.05 -18.86
N ALA A 320 40.20 3.61 -19.92
CA ALA A 320 40.22 2.21 -20.30
C ALA A 320 41.21 1.43 -19.43
N ILE A 321 40.79 0.29 -18.89
CA ILE A 321 41.67 -0.52 -18.05
C ILE A 321 42.74 -1.18 -18.92
N GLY A 322 44.01 -0.96 -18.59
CA GLY A 322 45.16 -1.51 -19.31
C GLY A 322 45.47 -0.80 -20.63
N ARG A 323 44.89 0.39 -20.88
CA ARG A 323 45.13 1.19 -22.08
C ARG A 323 45.32 2.66 -21.73
N ASN A 324 46.07 3.38 -22.54
CA ASN A 324 46.22 4.83 -22.42
C ASN A 324 45.11 5.56 -23.22
N LEU A 325 43.85 5.27 -22.90
CA LEU A 325 42.67 5.87 -23.53
C LEU A 325 41.78 6.48 -22.45
N GLU A 326 41.39 7.74 -22.67
CA GLU A 326 40.57 8.52 -21.74
C GLU A 326 39.37 9.14 -22.47
N TRP A 327 38.24 9.20 -21.79
CA TRP A 327 37.02 9.88 -22.23
C TRP A 327 36.84 11.11 -21.35
N GLY A 328 36.61 12.30 -21.86
CA GLY A 328 36.73 12.88 -23.19
C GLY A 328 35.43 13.50 -23.70
N GLY A 329 34.31 13.44 -22.98
CA GLY A 329 33.00 13.97 -23.40
C GLY A 329 33.02 15.31 -24.15
N GLY A 330 31.99 15.52 -24.98
CA GLY A 330 32.02 16.37 -26.18
C GLY A 330 32.46 17.83 -26.02
N ALA A 331 32.57 18.53 -27.17
CA ALA A 331 33.20 19.86 -27.34
C ALA A 331 32.75 21.00 -26.38
N ASN A 332 31.67 20.82 -25.62
CA ASN A 332 31.16 21.78 -24.65
C ASN A 332 31.44 21.41 -23.17
N ALA A 333 32.22 20.35 -22.90
CA ALA A 333 32.60 19.98 -21.55
C ALA A 333 33.56 21.02 -20.95
N ARG A 334 33.16 21.63 -19.82
CA ARG A 334 34.05 22.51 -19.05
C ARG A 334 35.05 21.65 -18.28
N LYS A 335 36.33 21.90 -18.50
CA LYS A 335 37.43 21.34 -17.71
C LYS A 335 37.30 21.81 -16.26
N ILE A 336 36.85 20.93 -15.36
CA ILE A 336 36.95 21.15 -13.92
C ILE A 336 38.17 20.37 -13.44
N VAL A 337 39.18 21.09 -12.97
CA VAL A 337 40.39 20.52 -12.38
C VAL A 337 40.12 20.34 -10.89
N ILE A 338 39.97 19.10 -10.43
CA ILE A 338 39.91 18.75 -9.00
C ILE A 338 41.25 18.10 -8.65
N GLY A 339 42.12 18.81 -7.91
CA GLY A 339 43.51 18.40 -7.69
C GLY A 339 44.38 18.57 -8.95
N ASP A 340 45.47 17.81 -9.08
CA ASP A 340 46.43 18.02 -10.18
C ASP A 340 46.03 17.35 -11.52
N ILE A 341 45.16 16.33 -11.55
CA ILE A 341 44.98 15.48 -12.75
C ILE A 341 43.60 14.78 -12.80
N SER A 342 42.49 15.50 -13.03
CA SER A 342 41.22 14.83 -13.35
C SER A 342 40.35 15.68 -14.28
N TYR A 343 39.75 15.02 -15.29
CA TYR A 343 38.95 15.65 -16.35
C TYR A 343 37.51 15.17 -16.28
N PHE A 344 36.56 16.10 -16.21
CA PHE A 344 35.15 15.81 -15.94
C PHE A 344 34.24 16.28 -17.08
N PHE A 345 33.33 15.42 -17.54
CA PHE A 345 32.54 15.61 -18.76
C PHE A 345 31.05 15.70 -18.50
N ARG A 346 30.41 16.77 -18.98
CA ARG A 346 29.00 17.04 -18.71
C ARG A 346 28.10 16.09 -19.52
N ALA A 347 27.32 15.29 -18.84
CA ALA A 347 26.17 14.63 -19.42
C ALA A 347 24.90 15.32 -18.92
N GLU A 348 23.99 15.59 -19.83
CA GLU A 348 22.70 16.22 -19.55
C GLU A 348 21.60 15.20 -19.77
N ARG A 349 20.50 15.38 -19.05
CA ARG A 349 19.28 14.63 -19.34
C ARG A 349 18.84 14.90 -20.78
N GLU A 350 18.75 13.85 -21.59
CA GLU A 350 18.10 13.93 -22.89
C GLU A 350 16.64 14.35 -22.70
N THR A 351 16.21 15.34 -23.47
CA THR A 351 14.81 15.78 -23.49
C THR A 351 13.92 14.60 -23.83
N GLY A 352 13.08 14.18 -22.88
CA GLY A 352 12.17 13.04 -23.05
C GLY A 352 12.65 11.71 -22.48
N ALA A 353 13.91 11.57 -22.03
CA ALA A 353 14.34 10.41 -21.25
C ALA A 353 13.67 10.45 -19.87
N PRO A 354 12.70 9.55 -19.58
CA PRO A 354 11.90 9.68 -18.38
C PRO A 354 12.58 9.03 -17.17
N GLU A 355 13.43 8.02 -17.36
CA GLU A 355 13.82 7.14 -16.25
C GLU A 355 15.21 7.37 -15.67
N ALA A 356 16.19 7.74 -16.51
CA ALA A 356 17.59 7.84 -16.10
C ALA A 356 18.34 8.85 -16.98
N ILE A 357 19.46 9.34 -16.47
CA ILE A 357 20.46 10.00 -17.30
C ILE A 357 21.46 8.94 -17.76
N VAL A 358 21.56 8.75 -19.08
CA VAL A 358 22.36 7.69 -19.70
C VAL A 358 23.71 8.25 -20.13
N VAL A 359 24.81 7.70 -19.59
CA VAL A 359 26.14 7.85 -20.20
C VAL A 359 26.33 6.67 -21.14
N GLU A 360 26.50 6.93 -22.43
CA GLU A 360 27.02 5.93 -23.34
C GLU A 360 28.50 6.21 -23.64
N LEU A 361 29.37 5.29 -23.20
CA LEU A 361 30.80 5.33 -23.44
C LEU A 361 31.09 4.58 -24.74
N THR A 362 31.42 5.32 -25.80
CA THR A 362 31.77 4.78 -27.12
C THR A 362 33.27 4.87 -27.36
N CYS A 363 33.89 3.87 -27.96
CA CYS A 363 35.34 3.87 -28.13
C CYS A 363 35.81 5.03 -29.02
N PRO A 364 36.85 5.78 -28.62
CA PRO A 364 37.55 6.63 -29.55
C PRO A 364 38.09 5.75 -30.68
N ARG A 365 37.85 6.18 -31.92
CA ARG A 365 38.32 5.47 -33.12
C ARG A 365 39.82 5.64 -33.30
#